data_AF-A0A6P8NKZ2-F1
#
_entry.id   AF-A0A6P8NKZ2-F1
#
_cell.length_a   1.000
_cell.length_b   1.000
_cell.length_c   1.000
_cell.angle_alpha   90.00
_cell.angle_beta   90.00
_cell.angle_gamma   90.00
#
_symmetry.space_group_name_H-M   'P 1'
#
loop_
_entity.id
_entity.type
_entity.pdbx_description
1 polymer ?
#
loop_
_entity_poly.entity_id
_entity_poly.type
_entity_poly.pdbx_seq_one_letter_code
_entity_poly.pdbx_strand_id
1 'polypeptide(L)'
;MEGFGRDLVGALREVVSASHWQCVGAKETFRSGCTKLYSEDGEDIVLIRPEGDRFYAMDSTCPHEGGPLELGEIEDLGNGNLVLSCPWHDFDFSLKDGSSSSGLQNQVYEVRVFDGKVYVQTPSALSLVPLKTSKLHQSVTDSSSENTPTFSLESTLCSWAAKILCTPDPEEKATLTHRAQELWNSGKITEVGQSEPPAQPSRKADLTVVDPGRIKRGKGGTLASRIALLHSLANIEQWAIDLSWDIIGRFTTFRLPNGDRLPREFYTDFVKVAGDEAKHYMLLQKRLVELGCFFGALPVHNGLWQSAADTSHDLLARLAIVHMVHEARGLDIHPQTLNRFATQGDEASVKLLEIIYTDEITHVAAGLKWFTYICSKENRDCLSTFHELVPIYFRGYLKPPFNAAGRQSAGMTEEWYLPLVKPESEELRTP
;
A
#
# COMPACT_ATOMS: atom_id res chain seq x y z
N MET A 1 -43.47 -24.59 40.04
CA MET A 1 -43.15 -24.13 38.66
C MET A 1 -42.06 -23.04 38.72
N GLU A 2 -40.91 -23.33 39.32
CA GLU A 2 -39.83 -22.34 39.51
C GLU A 2 -38.50 -22.76 38.85
N GLY A 3 -38.52 -23.83 38.03
CA GLY A 3 -37.33 -24.34 37.33
C GLY A 3 -37.11 -23.77 35.92
N PHE A 4 -38.13 -23.19 35.28
CA PHE A 4 -38.05 -22.82 33.86
C PHE A 4 -37.38 -21.46 33.59
N GLY A 5 -37.37 -20.55 34.57
CA GLY A 5 -36.82 -19.20 34.40
C GLY A 5 -35.30 -19.10 34.51
N ARG A 6 -34.64 -20.05 35.20
CA ARG A 6 -33.17 -20.03 35.36
C ARG A 6 -32.45 -20.72 34.20
N ASP A 7 -33.04 -21.74 33.60
CA ASP A 7 -32.47 -22.39 32.41
C ASP A 7 -32.55 -21.51 31.16
N LEU A 8 -33.58 -20.66 31.02
CA LEU A 8 -33.68 -19.75 29.88
C LEU A 8 -32.62 -18.63 29.92
N VAL A 9 -32.28 -18.15 31.12
CA VAL A 9 -31.24 -17.11 31.32
C VAL A 9 -29.83 -17.71 31.23
N GLY A 10 -29.67 -18.99 31.61
CA GLY A 10 -28.45 -19.76 31.36
C GLY A 10 -28.20 -20.00 29.87
N ALA A 11 -29.23 -20.45 29.14
CA ALA A 11 -29.16 -20.67 27.69
C ALA A 11 -28.98 -19.35 26.90
N LEU A 12 -29.60 -18.25 27.34
CA LEU A 12 -29.36 -16.92 26.77
C LEU A 12 -27.94 -16.41 27.05
N ARG A 13 -27.33 -16.76 28.19
CA ARG A 13 -25.92 -16.44 28.45
C ARG A 13 -24.97 -17.23 27.56
N GLU A 14 -25.29 -18.49 27.24
CA GLU A 14 -24.50 -19.31 26.31
C GLU A 14 -24.66 -18.84 24.85
N VAL A 15 -25.85 -18.37 24.44
CA VAL A 15 -26.04 -17.78 23.09
C VAL A 15 -25.39 -16.38 22.97
N VAL A 16 -25.39 -15.59 24.04
CA VAL A 16 -24.66 -14.30 24.09
C VAL A 16 -23.14 -14.51 24.16
N SER A 17 -22.67 -15.71 24.55
CA SER A 17 -21.25 -16.07 24.53
C SER A 17 -20.67 -16.44 23.16
N ALA A 18 -21.47 -16.41 22.09
CA ALA A 18 -21.02 -16.67 20.72
C ALA A 18 -21.26 -15.51 19.73
N SER A 19 -21.56 -14.31 20.22
CA SER A 19 -21.75 -13.12 19.35
C SER A 19 -21.20 -11.88 20.05
N HIS A 20 -19.95 -11.54 19.77
CA HIS A 20 -19.32 -10.33 20.30
C HIS A 20 -20.02 -9.08 19.72
N TRP A 21 -20.97 -8.52 20.46
CA TRP A 21 -21.66 -7.27 20.11
C TRP A 21 -21.01 -6.10 20.86
N GLN A 22 -20.43 -5.16 20.11
CA GLN A 22 -19.78 -3.97 20.67
C GLN A 22 -20.73 -2.78 20.66
N CYS A 23 -20.99 -2.18 21.82
CA CYS A 23 -21.78 -0.96 21.94
C CYS A 23 -20.91 0.25 21.57
N VAL A 24 -21.23 0.95 20.47
CA VAL A 24 -20.41 2.05 19.95
C VAL A 24 -20.90 3.44 20.39
N GLY A 25 -22.13 3.55 20.90
CA GLY A 25 -22.66 4.80 21.45
C GLY A 25 -24.18 4.95 21.32
N ALA A 26 -24.71 6.07 21.82
CA ALA A 26 -26.10 6.47 21.61
C ALA A 26 -26.34 6.86 20.15
N LYS A 27 -27.49 6.46 19.57
CA LYS A 27 -27.79 6.70 18.15
C LYS A 27 -27.82 8.19 17.82
N GLU A 28 -28.19 9.03 18.77
CA GLU A 28 -28.30 10.49 18.64
C GLU A 28 -26.93 11.17 18.48
N THR A 29 -25.86 10.50 18.90
CA THR A 29 -24.48 11.01 18.76
C THR A 29 -24.00 10.95 17.30
N PHE A 30 -24.54 10.02 16.50
CA PHE A 30 -24.13 9.79 15.12
C PHE A 30 -25.02 10.58 14.16
N ARG A 31 -24.47 11.59 13.48
CA ARG A 31 -25.19 12.31 12.41
C ARG A 31 -25.24 11.47 11.13
N SER A 32 -26.05 11.89 10.16
CA SER A 32 -26.03 11.29 8.82
C SER A 32 -24.64 11.42 8.19
N GLY A 33 -24.15 10.34 7.59
CA GLY A 33 -22.80 10.23 7.02
C GLY A 33 -22.02 9.06 7.62
N CYS A 34 -20.70 9.15 7.51
CA CYS A 34 -19.78 8.10 7.93
C CYS A 34 -19.03 8.51 9.22
N THR A 35 -18.83 7.56 10.12
CA THR A 35 -18.08 7.73 11.37
C THR A 35 -17.08 6.59 11.51
N LYS A 36 -15.80 6.92 11.72
CA LYS A 36 -14.77 5.92 11.95
C LYS A 36 -14.85 5.36 13.38
N LEU A 37 -14.74 4.05 13.49
CA LEU A 37 -14.62 3.29 14.72
C LEU A 37 -13.24 2.62 14.71
N TYR A 38 -12.39 3.00 15.65
CA TYR A 38 -11.06 2.43 15.80
C TYR A 38 -11.17 1.06 16.45
N SER A 39 -10.58 0.05 15.81
CA SER A 39 -10.59 -1.32 16.31
C SER A 39 -9.25 -1.65 16.98
N GLU A 40 -9.27 -2.46 18.03
CA GLU A 40 -8.05 -2.84 18.76
C GLU A 40 -7.09 -3.74 17.95
N ASP A 41 -7.63 -4.46 16.97
CA ASP A 41 -6.87 -5.30 16.02
C ASP A 41 -6.30 -4.50 14.83
N GLY A 42 -6.62 -3.20 14.73
CA GLY A 42 -6.20 -2.33 13.62
C GLY A 42 -7.08 -2.36 12.37
N GLU A 43 -8.09 -3.24 12.31
CA GLU A 43 -9.10 -3.28 11.25
C GLU A 43 -10.24 -2.31 11.59
N ASP A 44 -9.96 -1.01 11.49
CA ASP A 44 -10.93 0.03 11.80
C ASP A 44 -12.20 -0.12 10.93
N ILE A 45 -13.36 0.15 11.52
CA ILE A 45 -14.67 0.02 10.90
C ILE A 45 -15.22 1.41 10.57
N VAL A 46 -15.92 1.55 9.45
CA VAL A 46 -16.76 2.73 9.20
C VAL A 46 -18.21 2.41 9.56
N LEU A 47 -18.78 3.16 10.50
CA LEU A 47 -20.20 3.17 10.79
C LEU A 47 -20.88 4.18 9.87
N ILE A 48 -21.90 3.74 9.14
CA ILE A 48 -22.57 4.50 8.09
C ILE A 48 -24.02 4.69 8.50
N ARG A 49 -24.44 5.95 8.60
CA ARG A 49 -25.82 6.33 8.87
C ARG A 49 -26.37 7.10 7.67
N PRO A 50 -27.14 6.47 6.76
CA PRO A 50 -27.94 7.20 5.79
C PRO A 50 -28.99 8.08 6.48
N GLU A 51 -29.85 8.77 5.73
CA GLU A 51 -30.97 9.49 6.33
C GLU A 51 -31.89 8.55 7.15
N GLY A 52 -32.33 9.00 8.33
CA GLY A 52 -33.22 8.24 9.22
C GLY A 52 -32.52 7.43 10.31
N ASP A 53 -33.09 6.27 10.65
CA ASP A 53 -32.71 5.43 11.82
C ASP A 53 -32.00 4.11 11.44
N ARG A 54 -31.52 4.00 10.19
CA ARG A 54 -30.76 2.82 9.73
C ARG A 54 -29.26 3.05 9.88
N PHE A 55 -28.55 1.99 10.26
CA PHE A 55 -27.10 1.97 10.39
C PHE A 55 -26.54 0.76 9.66
N TYR A 56 -25.36 0.95 9.08
CA TYR A 56 -24.57 -0.07 8.39
C TYR A 56 -23.13 0.04 8.89
N ALA A 57 -22.37 -1.03 8.76
CA ALA A 57 -20.95 -1.02 9.09
C ALA A 57 -20.17 -1.87 8.09
N MET A 58 -18.99 -1.40 7.70
CA MET A 58 -18.05 -2.13 6.86
C MET A 58 -16.61 -1.78 7.24
N ASP A 59 -15.62 -2.49 6.70
CA ASP A 59 -14.22 -2.10 6.92
C ASP A 59 -14.02 -0.65 6.46
N SER A 60 -13.36 0.16 7.27
CA SER A 60 -13.05 1.56 6.92
C SER A 60 -12.04 1.65 5.78
N THR A 61 -11.40 0.55 5.41
CA THR A 61 -10.32 0.50 4.42
C THR A 61 -10.82 -0.20 3.15
N CYS A 62 -10.90 0.55 2.05
CA CYS A 62 -11.40 0.07 0.76
C CYS A 62 -10.60 -1.15 0.28
N PRO A 63 -11.27 -2.22 -0.18
CA PRO A 63 -10.61 -3.43 -0.65
C PRO A 63 -9.83 -3.30 -1.96
N HIS A 64 -9.90 -2.17 -2.63
CA HIS A 64 -8.96 -1.83 -3.68
C HIS A 64 -7.63 -1.43 -3.06
N GLU A 65 -7.31 -0.14 -2.96
CA GLU A 65 -6.01 0.36 -2.52
C GLU A 65 -5.92 0.78 -1.05
N GLY A 66 -6.95 0.50 -0.26
CA GLY A 66 -6.93 0.83 1.17
C GLY A 66 -7.48 2.20 1.51
N GLY A 67 -8.40 2.72 0.69
CA GLY A 67 -8.99 4.03 0.91
C GLY A 67 -9.91 4.17 2.11
N PRO A 68 -9.88 5.32 2.82
CA PRO A 68 -10.67 5.58 4.01
C PRO A 68 -12.12 5.80 3.61
N LEU A 69 -12.91 4.74 3.68
CA LEU A 69 -14.33 4.75 3.40
C LEU A 69 -15.12 5.64 4.36
N GLU A 70 -14.55 6.01 5.51
CA GLU A 70 -15.10 7.06 6.36
C GLU A 70 -15.17 8.44 5.68
N LEU A 71 -14.42 8.65 4.59
CA LEU A 71 -14.47 9.84 3.75
C LEU A 71 -15.28 9.63 2.46
N GLY A 72 -15.92 8.47 2.30
CA GLY A 72 -16.72 8.13 1.12
C GLY A 72 -18.10 8.82 1.09
N GLU A 73 -18.70 8.87 -0.09
CA GLU A 73 -20.04 9.42 -0.31
C GLU A 73 -21.08 8.29 -0.35
N ILE A 74 -22.24 8.50 0.31
CA ILE A 74 -23.36 7.55 0.29
C ILE A 74 -24.26 7.91 -0.89
N GLU A 75 -24.45 6.96 -1.81
CA GLU A 75 -25.27 7.15 -3.01
C GLU A 75 -26.45 6.16 -3.02
N ASP A 76 -27.61 6.60 -3.51
CA ASP A 76 -28.75 5.73 -3.79
C ASP A 76 -28.83 5.45 -5.29
N LEU A 77 -28.55 4.20 -5.68
CA LEU A 77 -28.61 3.77 -7.08
C LEU A 77 -30.04 3.42 -7.54
N GLY A 78 -31.04 3.64 -6.70
CA GLY A 78 -32.45 3.36 -6.94
C GLY A 78 -32.96 2.11 -6.24
N ASN A 79 -34.26 2.05 -5.96
CA ASN A 79 -34.94 0.94 -5.25
C ASN A 79 -34.38 0.63 -3.84
N GLY A 80 -33.71 1.60 -3.20
CA GLY A 80 -33.11 1.43 -1.87
C GLY A 80 -31.76 0.72 -1.88
N ASN A 81 -31.12 0.60 -3.05
CA ASN A 81 -29.76 0.10 -3.19
C ASN A 81 -28.77 1.22 -2.85
N LEU A 82 -28.51 1.36 -1.55
CA LEU A 82 -27.51 2.29 -1.05
C LEU A 82 -26.11 1.69 -1.20
N VAL A 83 -25.19 2.51 -1.70
CA VAL A 83 -23.77 2.19 -1.81
C VAL A 83 -22.94 3.24 -1.11
N LEU A 84 -21.78 2.84 -0.58
CA LEU A 84 -20.73 3.75 -0.17
C LEU A 84 -19.67 3.78 -1.27
N SER A 85 -19.49 4.93 -1.90
CA SER A 85 -18.47 5.15 -2.92
C SER A 85 -17.13 5.43 -2.26
N CYS A 86 -16.14 4.59 -2.54
CA CYS A 86 -14.78 4.82 -2.07
C CYS A 86 -14.22 6.13 -2.61
N PRO A 87 -13.67 7.01 -1.74
CA PRO A 87 -13.18 8.33 -2.17
C PRO A 87 -11.96 8.25 -3.11
N TRP A 88 -11.27 7.10 -3.15
CA TRP A 88 -10.05 6.91 -3.94
C TRP A 88 -10.34 6.56 -5.40
N HIS A 89 -11.34 5.72 -5.62
CA HIS A 89 -11.51 5.04 -6.91
C HIS A 89 -12.97 5.01 -7.40
N ASP A 90 -13.89 5.66 -6.66
CA ASP A 90 -15.33 5.64 -6.89
C ASP A 90 -15.87 4.21 -7.08
N PHE A 91 -15.25 3.24 -6.41
CA PHE A 91 -15.79 1.90 -6.30
C PHE A 91 -16.93 1.93 -5.30
N ASP A 92 -18.11 1.61 -5.80
CA ASP A 92 -19.34 1.48 -5.06
C ASP A 92 -19.31 0.21 -4.22
N PHE A 93 -19.61 0.32 -2.93
CA PHE A 93 -19.78 -0.83 -2.06
C PHE A 93 -21.20 -0.84 -1.51
N SER A 94 -21.98 -1.84 -1.91
CA SER A 94 -23.32 -2.08 -1.38
C SER A 94 -23.30 -2.07 0.15
N LEU A 95 -24.12 -1.20 0.76
CA LEU A 95 -24.22 -1.13 2.22
C LEU A 95 -24.78 -2.42 2.83
N LYS A 96 -25.46 -3.24 2.02
CA LYS A 96 -26.14 -4.46 2.46
C LYS A 96 -25.19 -5.64 2.59
N ASP A 97 -24.32 -5.81 1.60
CA ASP A 97 -23.50 -7.02 1.46
C ASP A 97 -22.05 -6.73 1.09
N GLY A 98 -21.65 -5.47 0.92
CA GLY A 98 -20.27 -5.07 0.61
C GLY A 98 -19.83 -5.35 -0.83
N SER A 99 -20.71 -5.86 -1.69
CA SER A 99 -20.38 -6.12 -3.09
C SER A 99 -20.22 -4.82 -3.89
N SER A 100 -19.34 -4.84 -4.89
CA SER A 100 -19.11 -3.71 -5.81
C SER A 100 -19.42 -4.08 -7.26
N SER A 101 -19.92 -3.11 -8.04
CA SER A 101 -20.06 -3.26 -9.49
C SER A 101 -18.74 -3.60 -10.21
N SER A 102 -17.60 -3.32 -9.57
CA SER A 102 -16.26 -3.64 -10.10
C SER A 102 -15.80 -5.07 -9.77
N GLY A 103 -16.62 -5.90 -9.13
CA GLY A 103 -16.27 -7.25 -8.70
C GLY A 103 -15.42 -7.31 -7.42
N LEU A 104 -15.21 -6.17 -6.75
CA LEU A 104 -14.58 -6.11 -5.43
C LEU A 104 -15.60 -6.45 -4.33
N GLN A 105 -15.09 -6.87 -3.17
CA GLN A 105 -15.90 -7.24 -2.02
C GLN A 105 -15.33 -6.59 -0.76
N ASN A 106 -16.17 -5.87 -0.01
CA ASN A 106 -15.86 -5.33 1.30
C ASN A 106 -16.53 -6.17 2.39
N GLN A 107 -15.93 -6.23 3.58
CA GLN A 107 -16.56 -6.84 4.75
C GLN A 107 -17.67 -5.93 5.26
N VAL A 108 -18.86 -6.49 5.48
CA VAL A 108 -19.93 -5.83 6.23
C VAL A 108 -20.06 -6.46 7.62
N TYR A 109 -20.50 -5.66 8.58
CA TYR A 109 -20.76 -6.08 9.96
C TYR A 109 -22.24 -5.89 10.28
N GLU A 110 -22.81 -6.82 11.05
CA GLU A 110 -24.20 -6.67 11.49
C GLU A 110 -24.31 -5.50 12.48
N VAL A 111 -25.27 -4.59 12.23
CA VAL A 111 -25.53 -3.44 13.10
C VAL A 111 -26.95 -3.51 13.65
N ARG A 112 -27.10 -3.34 14.96
CA ARG A 112 -28.41 -3.29 15.64
C ARG A 112 -28.53 -2.03 16.46
N VAL A 113 -29.73 -1.45 16.44
CA VAL A 113 -30.10 -0.39 17.37
C VAL A 113 -31.01 -1.00 18.44
N PHE A 114 -30.57 -0.96 19.70
CA PHE A 114 -31.31 -1.48 20.84
C PHE A 114 -31.26 -0.49 21.99
N ASP A 115 -32.42 -0.13 22.54
CA ASP A 115 -32.55 0.85 23.63
C ASP A 115 -31.81 2.19 23.36
N GLY A 116 -31.97 2.71 22.14
CA GLY A 116 -31.34 3.97 21.71
C GLY A 116 -29.82 3.90 21.49
N LYS A 117 -29.19 2.71 21.61
CA LYS A 117 -27.76 2.52 21.39
C LYS A 117 -27.48 1.70 20.14
N VAL A 118 -26.37 2.00 19.48
CA VAL A 118 -25.89 1.28 18.29
C VAL A 118 -24.88 0.21 18.71
N TYR A 119 -25.07 -1.01 18.20
CA TYR A 119 -24.23 -2.16 18.43
C TYR A 119 -23.71 -2.71 17.09
N VAL A 120 -22.42 -3.01 17.01
CA VAL A 120 -21.76 -3.64 15.86
C VAL A 120 -21.28 -5.03 16.26
N GLN A 121 -21.60 -6.06 15.49
CA GLN A 121 -21.14 -7.42 15.74
C GLN A 121 -19.71 -7.59 15.23
N THR A 122 -18.74 -7.64 16.14
CA THR A 122 -17.32 -7.88 15.83
C THR A 122 -16.60 -8.43 17.07
N PRO A 123 -15.66 -9.38 16.92
CA PRO A 123 -14.85 -9.87 18.04
C PRO A 123 -13.99 -8.77 18.70
N SER A 124 -13.68 -7.71 17.96
CA SER A 124 -12.69 -6.71 18.34
C SER A 124 -13.32 -5.53 19.07
N ALA A 125 -12.70 -5.04 20.14
CA ALA A 125 -13.17 -3.86 20.85
C ALA A 125 -13.10 -2.60 19.96
N LEU A 126 -14.18 -1.82 19.95
CA LEU A 126 -14.31 -0.60 19.14
C LEU A 126 -14.26 0.67 20.00
N SER A 127 -13.65 1.72 19.46
CA SER A 127 -13.51 3.02 20.09
C SER A 127 -13.81 4.16 19.11
N LEU A 128 -14.45 5.23 19.58
CA LEU A 128 -14.65 6.46 18.80
C LEU A 128 -13.40 7.35 18.75
N VAL A 129 -12.39 7.04 19.56
CA VAL A 129 -11.12 7.76 19.61
C VAL A 129 -9.96 6.81 19.31
N PRO A 130 -8.87 7.30 18.71
CA PRO A 130 -7.71 6.47 18.40
C PRO A 130 -7.23 5.71 19.64
N LEU A 131 -7.12 4.38 19.52
CA LEU A 131 -6.54 3.53 20.56
C LEU A 131 -5.02 3.77 20.59
N LYS A 132 -4.47 4.01 21.78
CA LYS A 132 -3.02 4.23 21.95
C LYS A 132 -2.29 2.92 21.69
N THR A 133 -1.74 2.74 20.49
CA THR A 133 -0.71 1.73 20.24
C THR A 133 0.52 2.07 21.07
N SER A 134 1.03 1.10 21.83
CA SER A 134 2.19 1.27 22.71
C SER A 134 3.46 1.54 21.88
N LYS A 135 3.76 2.81 21.63
CA LYS A 135 5.03 3.26 21.03
C LYS A 135 6.05 3.51 22.13
N LEU A 136 7.11 2.69 22.19
CA LEU A 136 8.36 3.03 22.87
C LEU A 136 9.11 4.04 22.00
N HIS A 137 9.21 5.27 22.49
CA HIS A 137 10.03 6.33 21.93
C HIS A 137 11.00 6.78 23.01
N GLN A 138 12.30 6.74 22.75
CA GLN A 138 13.28 7.47 23.53
C GLN A 138 14.19 8.28 22.62
N SER A 139 14.16 9.58 22.89
CA SER A 139 15.00 10.66 22.39
C SER A 139 16.41 10.60 23.00
N VAL A 140 17.45 10.90 22.22
CA VAL A 140 18.70 11.47 22.75
C VAL A 140 19.28 12.50 21.77
N THR A 141 19.86 13.52 22.39
CA THR A 141 20.31 14.84 21.98
C THR A 141 21.59 14.96 21.15
N ASP A 142 21.64 16.07 20.41
CA ASP A 142 22.76 16.85 19.87
C ASP A 142 24.14 16.72 20.55
N SER A 143 25.20 16.63 19.72
CA SER A 143 26.42 17.44 19.89
C SER A 143 27.34 17.37 18.65
N SER A 144 27.79 18.55 18.22
CA SER A 144 28.72 18.89 17.13
C SER A 144 30.19 18.47 17.36
N SER A 145 30.92 18.12 16.28
CA SER A 145 32.01 18.95 15.70
C SER A 145 33.00 18.15 14.81
N GLU A 146 33.11 18.60 13.56
CA GLU A 146 34.27 18.71 12.64
C GLU A 146 35.48 17.74 12.71
N ASN A 147 35.74 17.06 11.57
CA ASN A 147 36.97 17.23 10.78
C ASN A 147 36.87 16.44 9.45
N THR A 148 36.80 17.16 8.33
CA THR A 148 36.58 16.57 6.99
C THR A 148 37.87 16.58 6.16
N PRO A 149 38.40 15.44 5.73
CA PRO A 149 39.24 15.37 4.54
C PRO A 149 38.32 15.46 3.32
N THR A 150 38.62 16.39 2.40
CA THR A 150 37.91 16.60 1.14
C THR A 150 37.94 15.35 0.25
N PHE A 151 36.95 14.48 0.39
CA PHE A 151 36.56 13.51 -0.62
C PHE A 151 35.54 14.16 -1.56
N SER A 152 35.75 14.02 -2.86
CA SER A 152 34.77 14.41 -3.88
C SER A 152 33.44 13.72 -3.56
N LEU A 153 32.42 14.51 -3.19
CA LEU A 153 31.07 14.05 -2.83
C LEU A 153 30.30 13.34 -3.98
N GLU A 154 30.92 13.11 -5.14
CA GLU A 154 30.30 12.41 -6.28
C GLU A 154 30.97 11.06 -6.59
N SER A 155 31.81 10.53 -5.69
CA SER A 155 32.63 9.34 -5.96
C SER A 155 31.99 7.98 -5.62
N THR A 156 30.89 7.94 -4.86
CA THR A 156 30.31 6.68 -4.36
C THR A 156 28.84 6.52 -4.71
N LEU A 157 28.35 5.27 -4.78
CA LEU A 157 26.94 5.01 -5.09
C LEU A 157 25.98 5.65 -4.07
N CYS A 158 26.32 5.65 -2.79
CA CYS A 158 25.55 6.27 -1.72
C CYS A 158 25.47 7.80 -1.84
N SER A 159 26.52 8.42 -2.37
CA SER A 159 26.50 9.86 -2.64
C SER A 159 25.53 10.21 -3.77
N TRP A 160 25.45 9.36 -4.80
CA TRP A 160 24.44 9.45 -5.85
C TRP A 160 23.03 9.20 -5.30
N ALA A 161 22.83 8.17 -4.48
CA ALA A 161 21.55 7.89 -3.83
C ALA A 161 21.05 9.11 -3.03
N ALA A 162 21.91 9.70 -2.18
CA ALA A 162 21.56 10.89 -1.42
C ALA A 162 21.25 12.10 -2.33
N LYS A 163 22.06 12.32 -3.37
CA LYS A 163 21.82 13.38 -4.36
C LYS A 163 20.45 13.24 -5.01
N ILE A 164 20.11 12.04 -5.49
CA ILE A 164 18.85 11.76 -6.20
C ILE A 164 17.65 11.89 -5.26
N LEU A 165 17.74 11.35 -4.04
CA LEU A 165 16.68 11.48 -3.03
C LEU A 165 16.45 12.94 -2.62
N CYS A 166 17.49 13.78 -2.67
CA CYS A 166 17.39 15.21 -2.39
C CYS A 166 17.02 16.07 -3.62
N THR A 167 16.91 15.48 -4.82
CA THR A 167 16.46 16.20 -6.02
C THR A 167 14.93 16.33 -6.02
N PRO A 168 14.37 17.56 -5.98
CA PRO A 168 12.92 17.76 -5.91
C PRO A 168 12.23 17.66 -7.27
N ASP A 169 12.93 17.99 -8.36
CA ASP A 169 12.37 17.97 -9.70
C ASP A 169 12.32 16.52 -10.25
N PRO A 170 11.16 16.04 -10.71
CA PRO A 170 10.98 14.64 -11.08
C PRO A 170 11.68 14.26 -12.40
N GLU A 171 11.85 15.19 -13.34
CA GLU A 171 12.58 14.95 -14.59
C GLU A 171 14.10 14.97 -14.36
N GLU A 172 14.59 15.90 -13.54
CA GLU A 172 15.98 15.93 -13.10
C GLU A 172 16.33 14.66 -12.30
N LYS A 173 15.44 14.22 -11.41
CA LYS A 173 15.61 12.99 -10.62
C LYS A 173 15.76 11.75 -11.51
N ALA A 174 14.88 11.60 -12.51
CA ALA A 174 14.96 10.49 -13.47
C ALA A 174 16.26 10.57 -14.30
N THR A 175 16.64 11.77 -14.73
CA THR A 175 17.89 12.01 -15.47
C THR A 175 19.13 11.63 -14.65
N LEU A 176 19.20 12.06 -13.38
CA LEU A 176 20.28 11.72 -12.47
C LEU A 176 20.33 10.21 -12.18
N THR A 177 19.17 9.56 -12.09
CA THR A 177 19.07 8.11 -11.91
C THR A 177 19.70 7.35 -13.08
N HIS A 178 19.33 7.67 -14.33
CA HIS A 178 19.96 7.08 -15.50
C HIS A 178 21.46 7.37 -15.57
N ARG A 179 21.87 8.59 -15.18
CA ARG A 179 23.29 8.93 -15.13
C ARG A 179 24.06 8.07 -14.12
N ALA A 180 23.52 7.90 -12.92
CA ALA A 180 24.13 7.06 -11.89
C ALA A 180 24.19 5.59 -12.34
N GLN A 181 23.14 5.08 -12.98
CA GLN A 181 23.10 3.74 -13.57
C GLN A 181 24.19 3.53 -14.64
N GLU A 182 24.34 4.48 -15.58
CA GLU A 182 25.39 4.44 -16.60
C GLU A 182 26.80 4.43 -15.98
N LEU A 183 27.03 5.28 -14.97
CA LEU A 183 28.30 5.36 -14.27
C LEU A 183 28.61 4.09 -13.46
N TRP A 184 27.60 3.46 -12.85
CA TRP A 184 27.73 2.19 -12.14
C TRP A 184 28.05 1.04 -13.11
N ASN A 185 27.29 0.92 -14.20
CA ASN A 185 27.43 -0.14 -15.19
C ASN A 185 28.74 -0.05 -15.98
N SER A 186 29.23 1.17 -16.23
CA SER A 186 30.53 1.39 -16.88
C SER A 186 31.73 1.20 -15.93
N GLY A 187 31.48 0.96 -14.63
CA GLY A 187 32.54 0.81 -13.62
C GLY A 187 33.21 2.12 -13.20
N LYS A 188 32.64 3.28 -13.57
CA LYS A 188 33.14 4.59 -13.11
C LYS A 188 32.80 4.84 -11.63
N ILE A 189 31.68 4.30 -11.15
CA ILE A 189 31.40 4.18 -9.72
C ILE A 189 31.82 2.78 -9.28
N THR A 190 32.95 2.71 -8.59
CA THR A 190 33.51 1.45 -8.09
C THR A 190 33.09 1.17 -6.64
N GLU A 191 32.90 2.21 -5.84
CA GLU A 191 32.60 2.09 -4.41
C GLU A 191 31.13 2.36 -4.11
N VAL A 192 30.56 1.55 -3.21
CA VAL A 192 29.20 1.79 -2.68
C VAL A 192 29.18 3.00 -1.76
N GLY A 193 30.20 3.15 -0.90
CA GLY A 193 30.25 4.22 0.11
C GLY A 193 29.27 4.02 1.27
N GLN A 194 29.06 5.09 2.02
CA GLN A 194 28.05 5.20 3.08
C GLN A 194 27.42 6.60 2.99
N SER A 195 26.12 6.69 3.20
CA SER A 195 25.41 7.95 3.39
C SER A 195 24.22 7.71 4.30
N GLU A 196 23.72 8.78 4.92
CA GLU A 196 22.42 8.77 5.56
C GLU A 196 21.42 9.38 4.58
N PRO A 197 20.58 8.57 3.90
CA PRO A 197 19.54 9.10 3.04
C PRO A 197 18.55 9.93 3.86
N PRO A 198 17.93 10.96 3.24
CA PRO A 198 16.97 11.79 3.96
C PRO A 198 15.80 10.94 4.49
N ALA A 199 15.16 11.38 5.58
CA ALA A 199 14.00 10.70 6.14
C ALA A 199 12.83 10.59 5.13
N GLN A 200 12.73 11.58 4.24
CA GLN A 200 11.80 11.59 3.13
C GLN A 200 12.47 12.24 1.90
N PRO A 201 12.23 11.74 0.68
CA PRO A 201 12.81 12.31 -0.52
C PRO A 201 12.18 13.66 -0.82
N SER A 202 12.95 14.52 -1.44
CA SER A 202 12.51 15.85 -1.83
C SER A 202 11.45 15.79 -2.92
N ARG A 203 10.56 16.77 -2.91
CA ARG A 203 9.51 17.01 -3.91
C ARG A 203 9.49 18.49 -4.24
N LYS A 204 9.07 18.82 -5.45
CA LYS A 204 8.90 20.20 -5.90
C LYS A 204 7.85 20.91 -5.03
N ALA A 205 8.12 22.16 -4.64
CA ALA A 205 7.29 22.90 -3.68
C ALA A 205 5.90 23.26 -4.21
N ASP A 206 5.71 23.29 -5.53
CA ASP A 206 4.44 23.53 -6.21
C ASP A 206 3.62 22.25 -6.44
N LEU A 207 4.13 21.07 -6.04
CA LEU A 207 3.43 19.80 -6.19
C LEU A 207 2.29 19.72 -5.17
N THR A 208 1.05 19.60 -5.65
CA THR A 208 -0.10 19.42 -4.76
C THR A 208 -0.13 17.99 -4.26
N VAL A 209 0.32 17.77 -3.02
CA VAL A 209 0.26 16.46 -2.35
C VAL A 209 -1.01 16.39 -1.51
N VAL A 210 -1.79 15.34 -1.73
CA VAL A 210 -2.96 15.03 -0.92
C VAL A 210 -2.76 13.71 -0.19
N ASP A 211 -3.49 13.52 0.90
CA ASP A 211 -3.52 12.24 1.60
C ASP A 211 -3.92 11.13 0.62
N PRO A 212 -3.41 9.89 0.85
CA PRO A 212 -3.78 8.74 0.05
C PRO A 212 -5.29 8.71 -0.22
N GLY A 213 -5.56 8.63 -1.53
CA GLY A 213 -6.80 8.72 -2.28
C GLY A 213 -7.90 9.69 -1.86
N ARG A 214 -7.49 10.93 -1.62
CA ARG A 214 -8.33 12.08 -1.99
C ARG A 214 -8.35 12.34 -3.51
N ILE A 215 -7.75 11.47 -4.33
CA ILE A 215 -7.62 11.60 -5.79
C ILE A 215 -8.59 10.62 -6.44
N LYS A 216 -9.60 11.11 -7.16
CA LYS A 216 -10.46 10.27 -8.00
C LYS A 216 -9.74 9.91 -9.30
N ARG A 217 -9.39 8.64 -9.49
CA ARG A 217 -8.63 8.19 -10.68
C ARG A 217 -9.51 7.84 -11.90
N GLY A 218 -10.83 7.76 -11.73
CA GLY A 218 -11.78 7.40 -12.78
C GLY A 218 -11.55 5.98 -13.37
N LYS A 219 -12.50 5.51 -14.20
CA LYS A 219 -12.54 4.10 -14.70
C LYS A 219 -11.84 3.85 -16.04
N GLY A 220 -11.12 4.83 -16.60
CA GLY A 220 -10.39 4.76 -17.88
C GLY A 220 -11.25 4.90 -19.15
N GLY A 221 -12.57 5.06 -19.01
CA GLY A 221 -13.48 5.17 -20.17
C GLY A 221 -13.37 6.50 -20.92
N THR A 222 -13.12 7.61 -20.22
CA THR A 222 -12.98 8.94 -20.84
C THR A 222 -11.51 9.33 -20.98
N LEU A 223 -11.20 10.28 -21.86
CA LEU A 223 -9.83 10.82 -22.00
C LEU A 223 -9.31 11.38 -20.67
N ALA A 224 -10.14 12.17 -19.96
CA ALA A 224 -9.77 12.72 -18.66
C ALA A 224 -9.43 11.62 -17.64
N SER A 225 -10.18 10.53 -17.62
CA SER A 225 -9.90 9.41 -16.74
C SER A 225 -8.65 8.63 -17.14
N ARG A 226 -8.35 8.48 -18.44
CA ARG A 226 -7.08 7.88 -18.89
C ARG A 226 -5.89 8.74 -18.49
N ILE A 227 -6.00 10.06 -18.63
CA ILE A 227 -4.97 11.00 -18.15
C ILE A 227 -4.76 10.86 -16.65
N ALA A 228 -5.83 10.78 -15.85
CA ALA A 228 -5.72 10.60 -14.40
C ALA A 228 -5.05 9.27 -14.00
N LEU A 229 -5.34 8.17 -14.72
CA LEU A 229 -4.68 6.87 -14.51
C LEU A 229 -3.19 6.93 -14.85
N LEU A 230 -2.81 7.47 -16.01
CA LEU A 230 -1.40 7.60 -16.41
C LEU A 230 -0.62 8.52 -15.48
N HIS A 231 -1.24 9.63 -15.03
CA HIS A 231 -0.62 10.54 -14.07
C HIS A 231 -0.38 9.86 -12.72
N SER A 232 -1.34 9.06 -12.26
CA SER A 232 -1.17 8.31 -11.04
C SER A 232 -0.09 7.24 -11.15
N LEU A 233 0.04 6.55 -12.29
CA LEU A 233 1.15 5.63 -12.53
C LEU A 233 2.48 6.40 -12.48
N ALA A 234 2.57 7.56 -13.12
CA ALA A 234 3.77 8.39 -13.07
C ALA A 234 4.16 8.80 -11.63
N ASN A 235 3.16 9.02 -10.76
CA ASN A 235 3.40 9.26 -9.33
C ASN A 235 3.95 8.02 -8.62
N ILE A 236 3.45 6.83 -8.94
CA ILE A 236 3.96 5.56 -8.43
C ILE A 236 5.41 5.37 -8.88
N GLU A 237 5.72 5.58 -10.15
CA GLU A 237 7.10 5.46 -10.68
C GLU A 237 8.07 6.42 -9.98
N GLN A 238 7.65 7.67 -9.71
CA GLN A 238 8.47 8.61 -8.93
C GLN A 238 8.78 8.11 -7.52
N TRP A 239 7.82 7.45 -6.87
CA TRP A 239 8.09 6.79 -5.59
C TRP A 239 8.98 5.57 -5.77
N ALA A 240 8.80 4.76 -6.81
CA ALA A 240 9.61 3.57 -7.07
C ALA A 240 11.10 3.90 -7.31
N ILE A 241 11.39 5.00 -8.03
CA ILE A 241 12.75 5.57 -8.13
C ILE A 241 13.32 5.84 -6.73
N ASP A 242 12.57 6.56 -5.89
CA ASP A 242 13.03 6.90 -4.54
C ASP A 242 13.22 5.66 -3.66
N LEU A 243 12.29 4.70 -3.71
CA LEU A 243 12.35 3.47 -2.93
C LEU A 243 13.58 2.64 -3.28
N SER A 244 13.91 2.57 -4.57
CA SER A 244 15.09 1.87 -5.08
C SER A 244 16.40 2.54 -4.65
N TRP A 245 16.47 3.88 -4.65
CA TRP A 245 17.65 4.59 -4.12
C TRP A 245 17.72 4.56 -2.60
N ASP A 246 16.58 4.55 -1.92
CA ASP A 246 16.50 4.48 -0.47
C ASP A 246 17.06 3.17 0.06
N ILE A 247 16.67 2.03 -0.51
CA ILE A 247 17.20 0.73 -0.07
C ILE A 247 18.72 0.62 -0.31
N ILE A 248 19.23 1.21 -1.40
CA ILE A 248 20.67 1.29 -1.70
C ILE A 248 21.41 2.10 -0.62
N GLY A 249 20.93 3.30 -0.29
CA GLY A 249 21.61 4.19 0.65
C GLY A 249 21.47 3.74 2.11
N ARG A 250 20.26 3.34 2.49
CA ARG A 250 19.85 3.16 3.90
C ARG A 250 20.46 1.92 4.54
N PHE A 251 20.65 0.84 3.78
CA PHE A 251 21.08 -0.46 4.31
C PHE A 251 22.57 -0.77 4.09
N THR A 252 23.40 0.23 3.79
CA THR A 252 24.85 0.02 3.62
C THR A 252 25.60 -0.37 4.90
N THR A 253 25.03 -0.06 6.05
CA THR A 253 25.53 -0.47 7.37
C THR A 253 25.07 -1.87 7.77
N PHE A 254 24.09 -2.46 7.07
CA PHE A 254 23.63 -3.82 7.32
C PHE A 254 24.79 -4.81 7.18
N ARG A 255 24.82 -5.80 8.08
CA ARG A 255 25.80 -6.88 8.08
C ARG A 255 25.08 -8.21 8.13
N LEU A 256 25.53 -9.13 7.28
CA LEU A 256 25.12 -10.52 7.34
C LEU A 256 25.65 -11.15 8.65
N PRO A 257 25.11 -12.29 9.11
CA PRO A 257 25.53 -12.91 10.37
C PRO A 257 27.02 -13.25 10.47
N ASN A 258 27.68 -13.46 9.33
CA ASN A 258 29.12 -13.69 9.26
C ASN A 258 29.96 -12.40 9.30
N GLY A 259 29.34 -11.23 9.44
CA GLY A 259 29.99 -9.91 9.45
C GLY A 259 30.20 -9.31 8.06
N ASP A 260 29.86 -10.02 6.99
CA ASP A 260 30.02 -9.52 5.62
C ASP A 260 29.02 -8.40 5.31
N ARG A 261 29.41 -7.52 4.39
CA ARG A 261 28.50 -6.53 3.79
C ARG A 261 27.60 -7.22 2.77
N LEU A 262 26.51 -6.53 2.39
CA LEU A 262 25.75 -6.92 1.22
C LEU A 262 26.65 -6.98 -0.02
N PRO A 263 26.50 -8.00 -0.88
CA PRO A 263 27.32 -8.16 -2.07
C PRO A 263 27.05 -7.06 -3.10
N ARG A 264 28.00 -6.81 -4.03
CA ARG A 264 27.88 -5.75 -5.05
C ARG A 264 26.61 -5.93 -5.90
N GLU A 265 26.26 -7.18 -6.18
CA GLU A 265 25.11 -7.58 -6.97
C GLU A 265 23.79 -7.05 -6.39
N PHE A 266 23.68 -6.89 -5.06
CA PHE A 266 22.50 -6.30 -4.42
C PHE A 266 22.27 -4.89 -4.95
N TYR A 267 23.34 -4.09 -4.91
CA TYR A 267 23.30 -2.73 -5.40
C TYR A 267 23.10 -2.66 -6.91
N THR A 268 23.73 -3.57 -7.67
CA THR A 268 23.52 -3.64 -9.13
C THR A 268 22.06 -3.91 -9.49
N ASP A 269 21.39 -4.83 -8.80
CA ASP A 269 19.99 -5.14 -9.08
C ASP A 269 19.09 -3.93 -8.77
N PHE A 270 19.26 -3.27 -7.62
CA PHE A 270 18.45 -2.09 -7.29
C PHE A 270 18.80 -0.84 -8.10
N VAL A 271 20.04 -0.71 -8.61
CA VAL A 271 20.39 0.32 -9.60
C VAL A 271 19.71 0.03 -10.94
N LYS A 272 19.53 -1.25 -11.30
CA LYS A 272 18.73 -1.63 -12.46
C LYS A 272 17.26 -1.25 -12.25
N VAL A 273 16.65 -1.67 -11.14
CA VAL A 273 15.25 -1.32 -10.80
C VAL A 273 15.07 0.20 -10.85
N ALA A 274 15.90 0.98 -10.14
CA ALA A 274 15.81 2.44 -10.17
C ALA A 274 15.85 3.03 -11.60
N GLY A 275 16.70 2.50 -12.47
CA GLY A 275 16.79 2.92 -13.86
C GLY A 275 15.57 2.53 -14.70
N ASP A 276 14.99 1.36 -14.44
CA ASP A 276 13.75 0.94 -15.09
C ASP A 276 12.58 1.84 -14.64
N GLU A 277 12.46 2.19 -13.35
CA GLU A 277 11.44 3.14 -12.87
C GLU A 277 11.62 4.56 -13.42
N ALA A 278 12.87 5.01 -13.57
CA ALA A 278 13.17 6.28 -14.22
C ALA A 278 12.71 6.27 -15.68
N LYS A 279 12.93 5.17 -16.40
CA LYS A 279 12.43 4.96 -17.77
C LYS A 279 10.90 4.95 -17.80
N HIS A 280 10.24 4.25 -16.89
CA HIS A 280 8.77 4.18 -16.79
C HIS A 280 8.17 5.57 -16.59
N TYR A 281 8.69 6.33 -15.62
CA TYR A 281 8.29 7.71 -15.38
C TYR A 281 8.43 8.58 -16.63
N MET A 282 9.58 8.52 -17.31
CA MET A 282 9.84 9.34 -18.49
C MET A 282 8.90 8.99 -19.66
N LEU A 283 8.60 7.71 -19.85
CA LEU A 283 7.62 7.26 -20.84
C LEU A 283 6.23 7.80 -20.51
N LEU A 284 5.79 7.70 -19.26
CA LEU A 284 4.48 8.19 -18.79
C LEU A 284 4.38 9.71 -18.90
N GLN A 285 5.40 10.45 -18.48
CA GLN A 285 5.47 11.90 -18.60
C GLN A 285 5.36 12.34 -20.06
N LYS A 286 6.11 11.69 -20.96
CA LYS A 286 5.99 11.94 -22.41
C LYS A 286 4.56 11.70 -22.89
N ARG A 287 3.93 10.59 -22.47
CA ARG A 287 2.56 10.27 -22.86
C ARG A 287 1.55 11.29 -22.32
N LEU A 288 1.73 11.78 -21.09
CA LEU A 288 0.90 12.83 -20.51
C LEU A 288 0.97 14.12 -21.34
N VAL A 289 2.17 14.53 -21.75
CA VAL A 289 2.38 15.72 -22.60
C VAL A 289 1.68 15.57 -23.95
N GLU A 290 1.78 14.40 -24.59
CA GLU A 290 1.05 14.11 -25.84
C GLU A 290 -0.47 14.21 -25.68
N LEU A 291 -0.99 13.96 -24.48
CA LEU A 291 -2.41 14.07 -24.14
C LEU A 291 -2.81 15.46 -23.62
N GLY A 292 -1.89 16.44 -23.64
CA GLY A 292 -2.15 17.81 -23.18
C GLY A 292 -2.14 17.98 -21.65
N CYS A 293 -1.49 17.06 -20.92
CA CYS A 293 -1.30 17.09 -19.47
C CYS A 293 0.20 17.07 -19.13
N PHE A 294 0.55 17.10 -17.85
CA PHE A 294 1.93 16.92 -17.38
C PHE A 294 1.93 16.39 -15.94
N PHE A 295 3.02 15.76 -15.51
CA PHE A 295 3.18 15.33 -14.13
C PHE A 295 3.12 16.52 -13.16
N GLY A 296 2.35 16.38 -12.08
CA GLY A 296 2.00 17.48 -11.17
C GLY A 296 0.83 18.38 -11.59
N ALA A 297 0.26 18.21 -12.80
CA ALA A 297 -0.96 18.92 -13.20
C ALA A 297 -2.20 18.46 -12.42
N LEU A 298 -2.20 17.21 -11.97
CA LEU A 298 -3.17 16.64 -11.03
C LEU A 298 -2.50 16.42 -9.66
N PRO A 299 -3.28 16.37 -8.57
CA PRO A 299 -2.72 16.08 -7.25
C PRO A 299 -2.05 14.70 -7.19
N VAL A 300 -1.04 14.57 -6.32
CA VAL A 300 -0.31 13.32 -6.08
C VAL A 300 -0.52 12.81 -4.66
N HIS A 301 -0.24 11.54 -4.41
CA HIS A 301 -0.32 10.93 -3.08
C HIS A 301 1.03 10.33 -2.65
N ASN A 302 1.20 10.12 -1.34
CA ASN A 302 2.44 9.61 -0.72
C ASN A 302 2.34 8.17 -0.19
N GLY A 303 1.29 7.43 -0.55
CA GLY A 303 0.93 6.16 0.09
C GLY A 303 2.02 5.09 0.16
N LEU A 304 2.95 5.04 -0.80
CA LEU A 304 4.03 4.05 -0.82
C LEU A 304 5.17 4.36 0.17
N TRP A 305 5.45 5.65 0.44
CA TRP A 305 6.58 6.02 1.30
C TRP A 305 6.36 5.65 2.77
N GLN A 306 5.10 5.57 3.21
CA GLN A 306 4.81 5.19 4.59
C GLN A 306 5.35 3.79 4.90
N SER A 307 5.18 2.82 4.00
CA SER A 307 5.76 1.48 4.16
C SER A 307 7.29 1.51 4.22
N ALA A 308 7.93 2.41 3.48
CA ALA A 308 9.38 2.59 3.55
C ALA A 308 9.83 3.18 4.89
N ALA A 309 9.11 4.16 5.41
CA ALA A 309 9.37 4.73 6.73
C ALA A 309 9.20 3.67 7.85
N ASP A 310 8.10 2.91 7.80
CA ASP A 310 7.76 1.87 8.78
C ASP A 310 8.74 0.69 8.76
N THR A 311 9.46 0.48 7.66
CA THR A 311 10.47 -0.60 7.49
C THR A 311 11.91 -0.07 7.44
N SER A 312 12.13 1.20 7.76
CA SER A 312 13.43 1.87 7.58
C SER A 312 14.57 1.26 8.40
N HIS A 313 14.25 0.52 9.46
CA HIS A 313 15.20 -0.14 10.37
C HIS A 313 15.42 -1.63 10.06
N ASP A 314 14.67 -2.24 9.14
CA ASP A 314 14.68 -3.69 8.91
C ASP A 314 14.70 -4.00 7.40
N LEU A 315 15.82 -4.57 6.93
CA LEU A 315 16.04 -4.87 5.53
C LEU A 315 15.11 -5.98 5.01
N LEU A 316 14.84 -7.01 5.80
CA LEU A 316 13.93 -8.09 5.39
C LEU A 316 12.50 -7.55 5.32
N ALA A 317 12.08 -6.74 6.29
CA ALA A 317 10.78 -6.07 6.24
C ALA A 317 10.67 -5.14 5.02
N ARG A 318 11.72 -4.37 4.72
CA ARG A 318 11.77 -3.50 3.54
C ARG A 318 11.58 -4.29 2.25
N LEU A 319 12.34 -5.38 2.09
CA LEU A 319 12.25 -6.24 0.90
C LEU A 319 10.85 -6.87 0.79
N ALA A 320 10.31 -7.41 1.88
CA ALA A 320 8.99 -8.04 1.88
C ALA A 320 7.87 -7.07 1.50
N ILE A 321 7.82 -5.89 2.13
CA ILE A 321 6.69 -4.97 1.92
C ILE A 321 6.86 -4.18 0.62
N VAL A 322 8.03 -3.56 0.42
CA VAL A 322 8.22 -2.67 -0.72
C VAL A 322 8.50 -3.46 -1.98
N HIS A 323 9.51 -4.33 -1.97
CA HIS A 323 10.02 -4.95 -3.20
C HIS A 323 9.38 -6.30 -3.55
N MET A 324 8.46 -6.81 -2.72
CA MET A 324 7.69 -8.00 -3.02
C MET A 324 6.19 -7.70 -3.03
N VAL A 325 5.60 -7.19 -1.93
CA VAL A 325 4.16 -6.91 -1.88
C VAL A 325 3.74 -5.77 -2.80
N HIS A 326 4.38 -4.59 -2.71
CA HIS A 326 3.99 -3.44 -3.54
C HIS A 326 4.33 -3.63 -5.02
N GLU A 327 5.50 -4.20 -5.35
CA GLU A 327 5.85 -4.52 -6.75
C GLU A 327 4.90 -5.57 -7.35
N ALA A 328 4.59 -6.64 -6.61
CA ALA A 328 3.68 -7.68 -7.12
C ALA A 328 2.25 -7.15 -7.32
N ARG A 329 1.87 -6.13 -6.56
CA ARG A 329 0.60 -5.43 -6.75
C ARG A 329 0.55 -4.65 -8.07
N GLY A 330 1.68 -4.11 -8.53
CA GLY A 330 1.79 -3.52 -9.88
C GLY A 330 1.43 -4.55 -10.97
N LEU A 331 1.92 -5.79 -10.83
CA LEU A 331 1.60 -6.90 -11.76
C LEU A 331 0.11 -7.27 -11.78
N ASP A 332 -0.59 -7.13 -10.65
CA ASP A 332 -2.01 -7.48 -10.53
C ASP A 332 -2.92 -6.48 -11.26
N ILE A 333 -2.57 -5.20 -11.20
CA ILE A 333 -3.39 -4.09 -11.71
C ILE A 333 -3.16 -3.84 -13.21
N HIS A 334 -1.95 -4.11 -13.71
CA HIS A 334 -1.58 -3.82 -15.10
C HIS A 334 -2.46 -4.49 -16.17
N PRO A 335 -2.79 -5.80 -16.11
CA PRO A 335 -3.61 -6.43 -17.13
C PRO A 335 -4.98 -5.77 -17.30
N GLN A 336 -5.61 -5.37 -16.20
CA GLN A 336 -6.90 -4.68 -16.24
C GLN A 336 -6.78 -3.28 -16.83
N THR A 337 -5.70 -2.57 -16.47
CA THR A 337 -5.42 -1.24 -17.00
C THR A 337 -5.17 -1.30 -18.51
N LEU A 338 -4.32 -2.22 -18.97
CA LEU A 338 -4.09 -2.48 -20.40
C LEU A 338 -5.41 -2.70 -21.16
N ASN A 339 -6.27 -3.59 -20.66
CA ASN A 339 -7.56 -3.88 -21.29
C ASN A 339 -8.47 -2.64 -21.39
N ARG A 340 -8.49 -1.80 -20.34
CA ARG A 340 -9.27 -0.55 -20.35
C ARG A 340 -8.78 0.42 -21.44
N PHE A 341 -7.47 0.59 -21.58
CA PHE A 341 -6.91 1.48 -22.61
C PHE A 341 -7.09 0.91 -24.02
N ALA A 342 -6.90 -0.41 -24.20
CA ALA A 342 -7.11 -1.09 -25.48
C ALA A 342 -8.56 -0.98 -25.96
N THR A 343 -9.54 -1.17 -25.07
CA THR A 343 -10.97 -1.05 -25.38
C THR A 343 -11.34 0.36 -25.86
N GLN A 344 -10.57 1.39 -25.46
CA GLN A 344 -10.77 2.78 -25.89
C GLN A 344 -9.93 3.17 -27.12
N GLY A 345 -9.24 2.20 -27.75
CA GLY A 345 -8.39 2.45 -28.93
C GLY A 345 -7.11 3.23 -28.64
N ASP A 346 -6.67 3.31 -27.37
CA ASP A 346 -5.45 4.03 -27.00
C ASP A 346 -4.20 3.15 -27.11
N GLU A 347 -3.86 2.77 -28.34
CA GLU A 347 -2.74 1.86 -28.64
C GLU A 347 -1.38 2.39 -28.16
N ALA A 348 -1.20 3.71 -28.13
CA ALA A 348 0.04 4.32 -27.69
C ALA A 348 0.28 4.10 -26.19
N SER A 349 -0.76 4.29 -25.37
CA SER A 349 -0.70 4.01 -23.93
C SER A 349 -0.57 2.50 -23.65
N VAL A 350 -1.24 1.65 -24.43
CA VAL A 350 -1.11 0.19 -24.30
C VAL A 350 0.33 -0.28 -24.49
N LYS A 351 0.99 0.12 -25.60
CA LYS A 351 2.38 -0.25 -25.90
C LYS A 351 3.35 0.19 -24.80
N LEU A 352 3.12 1.37 -24.23
CA LEU A 352 3.90 1.88 -23.11
C LEU A 352 3.71 1.01 -21.86
N LEU A 353 2.46 0.70 -21.50
CA LEU A 353 2.14 -0.11 -20.31
C LEU A 353 2.65 -1.56 -20.43
N GLU A 354 2.75 -2.10 -21.65
CA GLU A 354 3.35 -3.43 -21.91
C GLU A 354 4.86 -3.44 -21.63
N ILE A 355 5.56 -2.33 -21.90
CA ILE A 355 6.97 -2.18 -21.54
C ILE A 355 7.11 -2.22 -20.02
N ILE A 356 6.37 -1.36 -19.31
CA ILE A 356 6.37 -1.29 -17.84
C ILE A 356 6.09 -2.67 -17.24
N TYR A 357 4.99 -3.31 -17.66
CA TYR A 357 4.61 -4.63 -17.18
C TYR A 357 5.72 -5.68 -17.32
N THR A 358 6.48 -5.64 -18.41
CA THR A 358 7.56 -6.60 -18.66
C THR A 358 8.71 -6.39 -17.67
N ASP A 359 9.04 -5.14 -17.38
CA ASP A 359 10.12 -4.78 -16.46
C ASP A 359 9.74 -5.07 -15.00
N GLU A 360 8.47 -4.83 -14.62
CA GLU A 360 7.94 -5.11 -13.27
C GLU A 360 8.13 -6.56 -12.80
N ILE A 361 8.08 -7.52 -13.74
CA ILE A 361 8.34 -8.93 -13.42
C ILE A 361 9.76 -9.08 -12.86
N THR A 362 10.72 -8.33 -13.40
CA THR A 362 12.11 -8.37 -12.94
C THR A 362 12.31 -7.63 -11.62
N HIS A 363 11.46 -6.66 -11.27
CA HIS A 363 11.51 -5.94 -10.00
C HIS A 363 11.08 -6.83 -8.84
N VAL A 364 9.94 -7.52 -9.00
CA VAL A 364 9.48 -8.54 -8.03
C VAL A 364 10.53 -9.64 -7.86
N ALA A 365 11.15 -10.09 -8.96
CA ALA A 365 12.19 -11.11 -8.92
C ALA A 365 13.43 -10.63 -8.14
N ALA A 366 13.81 -9.35 -8.26
CA ALA A 366 14.91 -8.77 -7.49
C ALA A 366 14.60 -8.74 -5.98
N GLY A 367 13.40 -8.31 -5.59
CA GLY A 367 12.94 -8.35 -4.20
C GLY A 367 12.99 -9.76 -3.62
N LEU A 368 12.40 -10.73 -4.32
CA LEU A 368 12.38 -12.14 -3.93
C LEU A 368 13.80 -12.74 -3.82
N LYS A 369 14.68 -12.46 -4.79
CA LYS A 369 16.08 -12.91 -4.79
C LYS A 369 16.82 -12.46 -3.53
N TRP A 370 16.73 -11.17 -3.19
CA TRP A 370 17.47 -10.64 -2.04
C TRP A 370 16.86 -11.03 -0.71
N PHE A 371 15.53 -11.13 -0.64
CA PHE A 371 14.84 -11.64 0.53
C PHE A 371 15.24 -13.08 0.84
N THR A 372 15.21 -13.96 -0.17
CA THR A 372 15.61 -15.38 -0.03
C THR A 372 17.10 -15.53 0.26
N TYR A 373 17.96 -14.71 -0.37
CA TYR A 373 19.39 -14.69 -0.08
C TYR A 373 19.67 -14.34 1.40
N ILE A 374 19.06 -13.28 1.93
CA ILE A 374 19.28 -12.86 3.32
C ILE A 374 18.71 -13.89 4.29
N CYS A 375 17.50 -14.40 4.06
CA CYS A 375 16.93 -15.48 4.87
C CYS A 375 17.87 -16.70 4.93
N SER A 376 18.44 -17.11 3.79
CA SER A 376 19.41 -18.19 3.73
C SER A 376 20.67 -17.90 4.55
N LYS A 377 21.20 -16.67 4.50
CA LYS A 377 22.37 -16.27 5.30
C LYS A 377 22.07 -16.20 6.80
N GLU A 378 20.83 -15.88 7.17
CA GLU A 378 20.33 -15.87 8.54
C GLU A 378 19.86 -17.23 9.06
N ASN A 379 19.90 -18.29 8.23
CA ASN A 379 19.32 -19.60 8.52
C ASN A 379 17.83 -19.54 8.91
N ARG A 380 17.09 -18.65 8.24
CA ARG A 380 15.63 -18.52 8.37
C ARG A 380 14.94 -19.18 7.19
N ASP A 381 13.78 -19.79 7.45
CA ASP A 381 12.88 -20.20 6.37
C ASP A 381 12.23 -18.96 5.74
N CYS A 382 12.22 -18.92 4.41
CA CYS A 382 11.83 -17.70 3.68
C CYS A 382 10.31 -17.48 3.74
N LEU A 383 9.51 -18.53 3.54
CA LEU A 383 8.05 -18.40 3.51
C LEU A 383 7.49 -18.01 4.87
N SER A 384 7.90 -18.68 5.94
CA SER A 384 7.48 -18.32 7.30
C SER A 384 7.90 -16.91 7.68
N THR A 385 9.14 -16.50 7.36
CA THR A 385 9.62 -15.13 7.61
C THR A 385 8.79 -14.10 6.85
N PHE A 386 8.42 -14.36 5.60
CA PHE A 386 7.56 -13.47 4.84
C PHE A 386 6.15 -13.39 5.44
N HIS A 387 5.57 -14.53 5.80
CA HIS A 387 4.25 -14.59 6.43
C HIS A 387 4.20 -13.96 7.83
N GLU A 388 5.34 -13.88 8.52
CA GLU A 388 5.48 -13.15 9.78
C GLU A 388 5.57 -11.63 9.54
N LEU A 389 6.40 -11.20 8.57
CA LEU A 389 6.68 -9.80 8.34
C LEU A 389 5.51 -9.05 7.68
N VAL A 390 4.78 -9.69 6.76
CA VAL A 390 3.69 -9.00 6.05
C VAL A 390 2.60 -8.50 6.99
N PRO A 391 2.01 -9.31 7.89
CA PRO A 391 0.98 -8.82 8.82
C PRO A 391 1.49 -7.76 9.81
N ILE A 392 2.79 -7.71 10.09
CA ILE A 392 3.38 -6.71 11.01
C ILE A 392 3.45 -5.34 10.33
N TYR A 393 3.89 -5.30 9.06
CA TYR A 393 4.26 -4.06 8.38
C TYR A 393 3.32 -3.66 7.24
N PHE A 394 2.43 -4.54 6.80
CA PHE A 394 1.38 -4.25 5.84
C PHE A 394 0.03 -4.13 6.56
N ARG A 395 -0.69 -3.04 6.31
CA ARG A 395 -2.00 -2.82 6.95
C ARG A 395 -3.09 -3.57 6.18
N GLY A 396 -3.68 -4.56 6.84
CA GLY A 396 -4.73 -5.41 6.28
C GLY A 396 -4.23 -6.65 5.55
N TYR A 397 -5.16 -7.32 4.87
CA TYR A 397 -4.87 -8.53 4.10
C TYR A 397 -4.45 -8.21 2.67
N LEU A 398 -3.72 -9.15 2.03
CA LEU A 398 -3.51 -9.10 0.59
C LEU A 398 -4.84 -9.37 -0.12
N LYS A 399 -5.15 -8.55 -1.13
CA LYS A 399 -6.47 -8.57 -1.77
C LYS A 399 -6.36 -9.01 -3.24
N PRO A 400 -7.19 -9.97 -3.69
CA PRO A 400 -7.29 -10.33 -5.10
C PRO A 400 -7.92 -9.17 -5.92
N PRO A 401 -7.82 -9.19 -7.26
CA PRO A 401 -7.30 -10.29 -8.08
C PRO A 401 -5.77 -10.33 -8.12
N PHE A 402 -5.20 -11.53 -8.05
CA PHE A 402 -3.77 -11.74 -8.23
C PHE A 402 -3.47 -12.15 -9.68
N ASN A 403 -2.45 -11.55 -10.28
CA ASN A 403 -1.88 -12.00 -11.54
C ASN A 403 -0.91 -13.16 -11.28
N ALA A 404 -1.47 -14.36 -11.08
CA ALA A 404 -0.71 -15.56 -10.75
C ALA A 404 0.39 -15.86 -11.79
N ALA A 405 0.11 -15.68 -13.08
CA ALA A 405 1.07 -15.91 -14.16
C ALA A 405 2.24 -14.90 -14.13
N GLY A 406 1.95 -13.62 -13.91
CA GLY A 406 2.97 -12.57 -13.77
C GLY A 406 3.85 -12.80 -12.55
N ARG A 407 3.22 -13.05 -11.38
CA ARG A 407 3.93 -13.35 -10.13
C ARG A 407 4.79 -14.61 -10.24
N GLN A 408 4.26 -15.68 -10.85
CA GLN A 408 5.03 -16.91 -11.11
C GLN A 408 6.22 -16.67 -12.02
N SER A 409 6.09 -15.82 -13.04
CA SER A 409 7.22 -15.44 -13.92
C SER A 409 8.33 -14.72 -13.16
N ALA A 410 8.00 -14.00 -12.09
CA ALA A 410 8.97 -13.41 -11.16
C ALA A 410 9.53 -14.40 -10.13
N GLY A 411 9.01 -15.63 -10.09
CA GLY A 411 9.35 -16.66 -9.10
C GLY A 411 8.49 -16.63 -7.83
N MET A 412 7.52 -15.73 -7.72
CA MET A 412 6.62 -15.61 -6.56
C MET A 412 5.40 -16.51 -6.76
N THR A 413 5.50 -17.74 -6.26
CA THR A 413 4.43 -18.76 -6.25
C THR A 413 3.28 -18.40 -5.30
N GLU A 414 2.13 -19.06 -5.47
CA GLU A 414 0.92 -18.83 -4.67
C GLU A 414 1.11 -19.00 -3.16
N GLU A 415 2.02 -19.89 -2.75
CA GLU A 415 2.39 -20.12 -1.35
C GLU A 415 2.91 -18.87 -0.62
N TRP A 416 3.39 -17.85 -1.34
CA TRP A 416 3.86 -16.61 -0.75
C TRP A 416 2.72 -15.67 -0.33
N TYR A 417 1.58 -15.68 -1.03
CA TYR A 417 0.58 -14.62 -0.90
C TYR A 417 -0.84 -15.10 -0.64
N LEU A 418 -1.21 -16.32 -1.04
CA LEU A 418 -2.53 -16.86 -0.72
C LEU A 418 -2.76 -17.02 0.79
N PRO A 419 -1.79 -17.43 1.62
CA PRO A 419 -1.99 -17.50 3.07
C PRO A 419 -2.24 -16.14 3.75
N LEU A 420 -1.95 -15.04 3.05
CA LEU A 420 -2.06 -13.67 3.56
C LEU A 420 -3.35 -12.97 3.09
N VAL A 421 -4.25 -13.69 2.43
CA VAL A 421 -5.60 -13.21 2.13
C VAL A 421 -6.49 -13.31 3.37
N LYS A 422 -7.58 -12.54 3.40
CA LYS A 422 -8.56 -12.64 4.48
C LYS A 422 -9.14 -14.06 4.49
N PRO A 423 -9.13 -14.78 5.63
CA PRO A 423 -9.80 -16.06 5.74
C PRO A 423 -11.28 -15.88 5.39
N GLU A 424 -11.85 -16.74 4.55
CA GLU A 424 -13.30 -16.82 4.41
C GLU A 424 -13.89 -17.12 5.80
N SER A 425 -14.86 -16.32 6.25
CA SER A 425 -15.57 -16.63 7.49
C SER A 425 -16.12 -18.03 7.37
N GLU A 426 -15.63 -18.97 8.19
CA GLU A 426 -16.19 -20.33 8.24
C GLU A 426 -17.70 -20.21 8.48
N GLU A 427 -18.50 -20.43 7.43
CA GLU A 427 -19.90 -20.73 7.61
C GLU A 427 -19.97 -21.90 8.59
N LEU A 428 -20.70 -21.70 9.68
CA LEU A 428 -21.07 -22.71 10.66
C LEU A 428 -21.44 -24.02 9.96
N ARG A 429 -20.47 -24.90 9.76
CA ARG A 429 -20.71 -26.33 9.57
C ARG A 429 -21.09 -26.87 10.94
N THR A 430 -22.35 -26.66 11.30
CA THR A 430 -22.99 -27.49 12.32
C THR A 430 -22.86 -28.96 11.90
N PRO A 431 -22.52 -29.85 12.83
CA PRO A 431 -22.07 -31.21 12.56
C PRO A 431 -23.12 -32.12 11.90
#